data_AF-A0A166RLJ8-F1
#
_entry.id   AF-A0A166RLJ8-F1
#
_cell.length_a   1.000
_cell.length_b   1.000
_cell.length_c   1.000
_cell.angle_alpha   90.00
_cell.angle_beta   90.00
_cell.angle_gamma   90.00
#
_symmetry.space_group_name_H-M   'P 1'
#
loop_
_entity.id
_entity.type
_entity.pdbx_description
1 polymer ?
#
loop_
_entity_poly.entity_id
_entity_poly.type
_entity_poly.pdbx_seq_one_letter_code
_entity_poly.pdbx_strand_id
1 'polypeptide(L)'
;MEGTKIKGIYTSNGDYEEADAFVETTGSTGPMGNCIKYGNGCSMCILRCPSFGPRISISKCAGVEDLHGERLDGTYGAFSGSCKLAKDTIDKNLLHEIEEKGAVVLKVPEEDINMDKLKAKVCQQYALKEFAQNVILLDTGHVKLMTSYYPLEKLRKIRGLENVKFIDPYSGGKGNSIRYLSIAPVSVDLKVNGIDNLFCGGEKSGLFVGHTEAICTGSLAGHNAVRCALNIPTLTLPTNTAIGDIISYATSKIHTKEGRKNRYTFAGAEFFNRMKEKGLYSIDREEIQNRIKNTGLSNIFNKKLV
;
A
#
# COMPACT_ATOMS: atom_id res chain seq x y z
N MET A 1 -4.82 28.36 -7.12
CA MET A 1 -4.60 28.52 -5.67
C MET A 1 -5.10 29.89 -5.23
N GLU A 2 -5.58 30.02 -4.01
CA GLU A 2 -5.80 31.28 -3.29
C GLU A 2 -5.19 31.16 -1.91
N GLY A 3 -4.03 31.78 -1.70
CA GLY A 3 -3.19 31.45 -0.55
C GLY A 3 -2.91 29.94 -0.52
N THR A 4 -3.30 29.30 0.57
CA THR A 4 -3.16 27.86 0.85
C THR A 4 -4.36 27.01 0.42
N LYS A 5 -5.41 27.62 -0.17
CA LYS A 5 -6.59 26.93 -0.69
C LYS A 5 -6.43 26.56 -2.17
N ILE A 6 -6.68 25.30 -2.51
CA ILE A 6 -6.80 24.85 -3.90
C ILE A 6 -8.16 25.29 -4.44
N LYS A 7 -8.17 26.06 -5.54
CA LYS A 7 -9.41 26.46 -6.23
C LYS A 7 -9.95 25.37 -7.15
N GLY A 8 -9.03 24.68 -7.80
CA GLY A 8 -9.33 23.68 -8.81
C GLY A 8 -8.08 22.96 -9.26
N ILE A 9 -8.27 21.86 -9.98
CA ILE A 9 -7.23 21.01 -10.54
C ILE A 9 -7.43 20.87 -12.05
N TYR A 10 -6.36 20.53 -12.76
CA TYR A 10 -6.45 20.14 -14.17
C TYR A 10 -6.42 18.61 -14.28
N THR A 11 -7.37 18.05 -15.03
CA THR A 11 -7.39 16.62 -15.36
C THR A 11 -6.31 16.29 -16.38
N SER A 12 -6.04 15.00 -16.63
CA SER A 12 -5.11 14.58 -17.68
C SER A 12 -5.52 15.02 -19.09
N ASN A 13 -6.80 15.35 -19.30
CA ASN A 13 -7.33 15.82 -20.58
C ASN A 13 -7.26 17.34 -20.72
N GLY A 14 -6.84 18.06 -19.67
CA GLY A 14 -6.76 19.52 -19.64
C GLY A 14 -8.03 20.21 -19.13
N ASP A 15 -9.04 19.46 -18.69
CA ASP A 15 -10.25 20.04 -18.10
C ASP A 15 -9.93 20.66 -16.73
N TYR A 16 -10.50 21.81 -16.44
CA TYR A 16 -10.38 22.47 -15.15
C TYR A 16 -11.59 22.15 -14.27
N GLU A 17 -11.35 21.57 -13.09
CA GLU A 17 -12.39 21.21 -12.13
C GLU A 17 -12.21 21.98 -10.82
N GLU A 18 -13.23 22.75 -10.45
CA GLU A 18 -13.28 23.46 -9.16
C GLU A 18 -13.97 22.62 -8.09
N ALA A 19 -13.50 22.73 -6.84
CA ALA A 19 -14.13 22.11 -5.69
C ALA A 19 -13.79 22.84 -4.39
N ASP A 20 -14.65 22.69 -3.38
CA ASP A 20 -14.41 23.25 -2.06
C ASP A 20 -13.31 22.49 -1.31
N ALA A 21 -13.18 21.18 -1.54
CA ALA A 21 -12.17 20.32 -0.95
C ALA A 21 -11.79 19.16 -1.90
N PHE A 22 -10.57 18.67 -1.76
CA PHE A 22 -9.98 17.61 -2.59
C PHE A 22 -9.53 16.43 -1.73
N VAL A 23 -9.66 15.22 -2.27
CA VAL A 23 -9.18 14.00 -1.64
C VAL A 23 -8.23 13.28 -2.60
N GLU A 24 -6.95 13.16 -2.24
CA GLU A 24 -5.95 12.45 -3.03
C GLU A 24 -5.78 11.00 -2.51
N THR A 25 -6.23 10.04 -3.31
CA THR A 25 -6.05 8.60 -3.06
C THR A 25 -5.30 7.92 -4.21
N THR A 26 -4.37 8.63 -4.84
CA THR A 26 -3.58 8.20 -6.01
C THR A 26 -2.53 7.13 -5.69
N GLY A 27 -2.32 6.85 -4.40
CA GLY A 27 -1.21 6.02 -3.90
C GLY A 27 0.11 6.78 -3.94
N SER A 28 1.23 6.07 -3.95
CA SER A 28 2.58 6.70 -3.93
C SER A 28 3.48 6.25 -5.08
N THR A 29 2.89 5.62 -6.09
CA THR A 29 3.62 5.06 -7.23
C THR A 29 4.01 6.15 -8.21
N GLY A 30 5.30 6.21 -8.55
CA GLY A 30 5.82 7.22 -9.47
C GLY A 30 5.92 6.77 -10.94
N PRO A 31 6.41 7.67 -11.83
CA PRO A 31 6.68 7.36 -13.24
C PRO A 31 7.65 6.19 -13.43
N MET A 32 7.76 5.73 -14.68
CA MET A 32 8.80 4.76 -15.09
C MET A 32 10.22 5.20 -14.71
N GLY A 33 10.51 6.51 -14.75
CA GLY A 33 11.80 7.06 -14.33
C GLY A 33 12.16 6.70 -12.88
N ASN A 34 11.17 6.63 -11.99
CA ASN A 34 11.40 6.17 -10.61
C ASN A 34 11.74 4.69 -10.54
N CYS A 35 11.14 3.86 -11.41
CA CYS A 35 11.49 2.44 -11.49
C CYS A 35 12.88 2.22 -12.07
N ILE A 36 13.36 3.10 -12.97
CA ILE A 36 14.74 3.07 -13.49
C ILE A 36 15.73 3.50 -12.42
N LYS A 37 15.43 4.59 -11.69
CA LYS A 37 16.34 5.17 -10.69
C LYS A 37 16.45 4.33 -9.41
N TYR A 38 15.32 3.81 -8.92
CA TYR A 38 15.24 3.16 -7.60
C TYR A 38 14.93 1.67 -7.69
N GLY A 39 14.66 1.12 -8.88
CA GLY A 39 14.34 -0.28 -9.10
C GLY A 39 15.17 -0.91 -10.19
N ASN A 40 14.60 -1.89 -10.90
CA ASN A 40 15.26 -2.63 -11.97
C ASN A 40 14.72 -2.22 -13.37
N GLY A 41 14.28 -0.97 -13.51
CA GLY A 41 13.59 -0.47 -14.71
C GLY A 41 12.11 -0.83 -14.78
N CYS A 42 11.44 -0.45 -15.87
CA CYS A 42 10.02 -0.71 -16.07
C CYS A 42 9.75 -2.20 -16.28
N SER A 43 8.94 -2.82 -15.42
CA SER A 43 8.50 -4.21 -15.54
C SER A 43 7.11 -4.40 -16.15
N MET A 44 6.50 -3.31 -16.66
CA MET A 44 5.13 -3.31 -17.20
C MET A 44 4.12 -3.87 -16.19
N CYS A 45 4.14 -3.32 -14.98
CA CYS A 45 3.20 -3.65 -13.90
C CYS A 45 1.80 -3.08 -14.16
N ILE A 46 0.84 -3.46 -13.32
CA ILE A 46 -0.58 -3.10 -13.41
C ILE A 46 -0.87 -1.60 -13.47
N LEU A 47 0.09 -0.76 -13.07
CA LEU A 47 -0.05 0.69 -13.15
C LEU A 47 -0.07 1.21 -14.60
N ARG A 48 0.47 0.44 -15.55
CA ARG A 48 0.47 0.72 -17.00
C ARG A 48 0.84 2.19 -17.32
N CYS A 49 1.92 2.68 -16.70
CA CYS A 49 2.38 4.06 -16.89
C CYS A 49 2.62 4.47 -18.35
N PRO A 50 3.08 3.59 -19.29
CA PRO A 50 3.13 3.95 -20.71
C PRO A 50 1.78 4.35 -21.32
N SER A 51 0.68 3.81 -20.81
CA SER A 51 -0.67 4.07 -21.32
C SER A 51 -1.35 5.23 -20.60
N PHE A 52 -1.19 5.33 -19.27
CA PHE A 52 -1.92 6.30 -18.44
C PHE A 52 -1.05 7.45 -17.91
N GLY A 53 0.24 7.44 -18.19
CA GLY A 53 1.18 8.43 -17.67
C GLY A 53 1.53 8.25 -16.18
N PRO A 54 2.30 9.20 -15.62
CA PRO A 54 2.61 9.24 -14.20
C PRO A 54 1.39 9.65 -13.36
N ARG A 55 1.42 9.31 -12.07
CA ARG A 55 0.50 9.89 -11.09
C ARG A 55 1.12 11.20 -10.62
N ILE A 56 0.36 12.28 -10.72
CA ILE A 56 0.80 13.61 -10.30
C ILE A 56 0.34 13.84 -8.86
N SER A 57 1.25 14.35 -8.03
CA SER A 57 1.00 14.65 -6.63
C SER A 57 0.33 16.01 -6.49
N ILE A 58 -0.88 16.04 -5.92
CA ILE A 58 -1.61 17.30 -5.73
C ILE A 58 -0.93 18.14 -4.66
N SER A 59 -0.46 17.52 -3.57
CA SER A 59 0.35 18.18 -2.53
C SER A 59 1.57 18.87 -3.12
N LYS A 60 2.31 18.18 -4.00
CA LYS A 60 3.47 18.76 -4.68
C LYS A 60 3.11 19.90 -5.62
N CYS A 61 2.05 19.74 -6.43
CA CYS A 61 1.55 20.82 -7.29
C CYS A 61 1.09 22.04 -6.49
N ALA A 62 0.64 21.85 -5.25
CA ALA A 62 0.25 22.91 -4.33
C ALA A 62 1.42 23.49 -3.52
N GLY A 63 2.67 23.09 -3.80
CA GLY A 63 3.88 23.63 -3.17
C GLY A 63 4.32 22.92 -1.89
N VAL A 64 3.74 21.77 -1.55
CA VAL A 64 4.13 20.95 -0.40
C VAL A 64 4.98 19.78 -0.85
N GLU A 65 6.21 19.68 -0.32
CA GLU A 65 7.09 18.57 -0.66
C GLU A 65 6.62 17.25 -0.04
N ASP A 66 6.57 16.22 -0.88
CA ASP A 66 6.22 14.88 -0.46
C ASP A 66 7.38 14.17 0.24
N LEU A 67 7.02 13.33 1.21
CA LEU A 67 7.91 12.41 1.89
C LEU A 67 8.08 11.12 1.06
N HIS A 68 9.10 10.34 1.42
CA HIS A 68 9.38 9.04 0.82
C HIS A 68 9.63 7.99 1.91
N GLY A 69 9.27 6.74 1.60
CA GLY A 69 9.74 5.58 2.36
C GLY A 69 11.14 5.19 1.91
N GLU A 70 11.84 4.45 2.75
CA GLU A 70 13.18 3.93 2.50
C GLU A 70 13.18 2.40 2.64
N ARG A 71 14.21 1.75 2.09
CA ARG A 71 14.61 0.37 2.40
C ARG A 71 15.60 0.36 3.56
N LEU A 72 15.96 -0.83 4.02
CA LEU A 72 16.95 -0.99 5.09
C LEU A 72 18.29 -0.33 4.77
N ASP A 73 18.72 -0.40 3.50
CA ASP A 73 19.95 0.22 2.99
C ASP A 73 19.86 1.76 2.79
N GLY A 74 18.69 2.37 3.01
CA GLY A 74 18.45 3.80 2.81
C GLY A 74 18.03 4.19 1.39
N THR A 75 17.97 3.25 0.44
CA THR A 75 17.43 3.50 -0.90
C THR A 75 15.96 3.90 -0.82
N TYR A 76 15.54 4.89 -1.59
CA TYR A 76 14.16 5.36 -1.58
C TYR A 76 13.20 4.34 -2.22
N GLY A 77 12.00 4.28 -1.66
CA GLY A 77 10.92 3.42 -2.09
C GLY A 77 11.13 1.93 -1.82
N ALA A 78 10.10 1.13 -2.06
CA ALA A 78 10.17 -0.33 -1.92
C ALA A 78 9.47 -1.04 -3.08
N PHE A 79 9.92 -2.24 -3.40
CA PHE A 79 9.26 -3.07 -4.41
C PHE A 79 7.91 -3.56 -3.89
N SER A 80 6.91 -3.58 -4.79
CA SER A 80 5.67 -4.32 -4.54
C SER A 80 5.95 -5.79 -4.26
N GLY A 81 5.12 -6.40 -3.42
CA GLY A 81 5.45 -7.66 -2.73
C GLY A 81 5.01 -8.95 -3.42
N SER A 82 4.44 -8.90 -4.62
CA SER A 82 3.96 -10.10 -5.31
C SER A 82 3.92 -9.95 -6.82
N CYS A 83 4.01 -11.08 -7.51
CA CYS A 83 3.68 -11.23 -8.92
C CYS A 83 2.42 -12.07 -9.11
N LYS A 84 1.89 -12.10 -10.32
CA LYS A 84 0.79 -12.95 -10.76
C LYS A 84 1.25 -13.82 -11.93
N LEU A 85 0.87 -15.09 -11.89
CA LEU A 85 1.19 -16.12 -12.87
C LEU A 85 -0.08 -16.56 -13.60
N ALA A 86 0.05 -16.91 -14.87
CA ALA A 86 -1.06 -17.39 -15.69
C ALA A 86 -1.42 -18.85 -15.32
N LYS A 87 -2.66 -19.08 -14.90
CA LYS A 87 -3.14 -20.40 -14.45
C LYS A 87 -2.98 -21.48 -15.52
N ASP A 88 -3.28 -21.14 -16.77
CA ASP A 88 -3.20 -22.00 -17.96
C ASP A 88 -1.77 -22.45 -18.31
N THR A 89 -0.75 -21.89 -17.67
CA THR A 89 0.66 -22.22 -17.89
C THR A 89 1.30 -23.03 -16.77
N ILE A 90 0.52 -23.36 -15.74
CA ILE A 90 0.94 -24.18 -14.59
C ILE A 90 0.51 -25.63 -14.86
N ASP A 91 1.30 -26.61 -14.41
CA ASP A 91 0.92 -28.02 -14.48
C ASP A 91 -0.46 -28.27 -13.86
N LYS A 92 -1.25 -29.16 -14.47
CA LYS A 92 -2.65 -29.37 -14.08
C LYS A 92 -2.79 -29.88 -12.65
N ASN A 93 -1.89 -30.76 -12.20
CA ASN A 93 -1.97 -31.31 -10.85
C ASN A 93 -1.61 -30.25 -9.80
N LEU A 94 -0.55 -29.47 -10.07
CA LEU A 94 -0.17 -28.37 -9.21
C LEU A 94 -1.25 -27.27 -9.16
N LEU A 95 -1.85 -26.92 -10.30
CA LEU A 95 -2.94 -25.95 -10.34
C LEU A 95 -4.13 -26.43 -9.52
N HIS A 96 -4.54 -27.69 -9.68
CA HIS A 96 -5.62 -28.27 -8.89
C HIS A 96 -5.33 -28.21 -7.39
N GLU A 97 -4.11 -28.53 -6.98
CA GLU A 97 -3.68 -28.42 -5.58
C GLU A 97 -3.75 -26.97 -5.05
N ILE A 98 -3.33 -25.99 -5.87
CA ILE A 98 -3.42 -24.56 -5.51
C ILE A 98 -4.87 -24.13 -5.32
N GLU A 99 -5.78 -24.57 -6.18
CA GLU A 99 -7.19 -24.21 -6.13
C GLU A 99 -7.93 -24.90 -4.97
N GLU A 100 -7.62 -26.16 -4.70
CA GLU A 100 -8.20 -26.92 -3.59
C GLU A 100 -7.74 -26.39 -2.22
N LYS A 101 -6.43 -26.16 -2.07
CA LYS A 101 -5.84 -25.74 -0.78
C LYS A 101 -5.84 -24.24 -0.58
N GLY A 102 -6.03 -23.45 -1.64
CA GLY A 102 -5.90 -21.99 -1.66
C GLY A 102 -4.46 -21.47 -1.54
N ALA A 103 -3.52 -22.28 -1.06
CA ALA A 103 -2.10 -21.95 -0.96
C ALA A 103 -1.21 -23.20 -1.07
N VAL A 104 -0.11 -23.09 -1.82
CA VAL A 104 0.90 -24.14 -1.96
C VAL A 104 2.30 -23.57 -1.74
N VAL A 105 3.16 -24.37 -1.11
CA VAL A 105 4.57 -24.05 -0.84
C VAL A 105 5.45 -25.02 -1.62
N LEU A 106 6.27 -24.49 -2.53
CA LEU A 106 7.18 -25.25 -3.37
C LEU A 106 8.62 -24.97 -2.97
N LYS A 107 9.44 -26.01 -2.84
CA LYS A 107 10.87 -25.84 -2.56
C LYS A 107 11.59 -25.29 -3.78
N VAL A 108 12.49 -24.34 -3.54
CA VAL A 108 13.43 -23.84 -4.53
C VAL A 108 14.64 -24.80 -4.58
N PRO A 109 15.24 -25.05 -5.77
CA PRO A 109 16.50 -25.78 -5.86
C PRO A 109 17.59 -25.16 -4.97
N GLU A 110 18.43 -25.99 -4.35
CA GLU A 110 19.41 -25.53 -3.34
C GLU A 110 20.36 -24.47 -3.91
N GLU A 111 20.77 -24.63 -5.17
CA GLU A 111 21.63 -23.70 -5.90
C GLU A 111 20.99 -22.32 -6.17
N ASP A 112 19.66 -22.22 -6.06
CA ASP A 112 18.89 -21.00 -6.34
C ASP A 112 18.37 -20.30 -5.06
N ILE A 113 18.75 -20.78 -3.89
CA ILE A 113 18.44 -20.14 -2.61
C ILE A 113 19.22 -18.82 -2.50
N ASN A 114 18.49 -17.70 -2.47
CA ASN A 114 19.04 -16.37 -2.28
C ASN A 114 18.39 -15.70 -1.05
N MET A 115 19.18 -15.49 0.00
CA MET A 115 18.73 -14.85 1.25
C MET A 115 18.60 -13.33 1.13
N ASP A 116 19.37 -12.68 0.25
CA ASP A 116 19.38 -11.22 0.12
C ASP A 116 18.10 -10.66 -0.49
N LYS A 117 17.35 -11.47 -1.26
CA LYS A 117 16.06 -11.05 -1.84
C LYS A 117 15.02 -10.64 -0.79
N LEU A 118 15.14 -11.10 0.46
CA LEU A 118 14.21 -10.78 1.54
C LEU A 118 14.26 -9.29 1.95
N LYS A 119 15.40 -8.61 1.73
CA LYS A 119 15.63 -7.21 2.14
C LYS A 119 14.91 -6.19 1.25
N ALA A 120 14.44 -6.60 0.06
CA ALA A 120 13.89 -5.71 -0.96
C ALA A 120 12.34 -5.57 -0.94
N LYS A 121 11.63 -6.39 -0.16
CA LYS A 121 10.17 -6.52 -0.19
C LYS A 121 9.48 -5.45 0.66
N VAL A 122 8.38 -4.89 0.17
CA VAL A 122 7.51 -4.00 0.96
C VAL A 122 6.83 -4.70 2.15
N CYS A 123 6.34 -5.93 1.95
CA CYS A 123 5.63 -6.65 3.01
C CYS A 123 6.65 -7.29 3.96
N GLN A 124 6.99 -6.57 5.03
CA GLN A 124 7.97 -7.02 6.01
C GLN A 124 7.54 -8.29 6.75
N GLN A 125 6.23 -8.54 6.89
CA GLN A 125 5.72 -9.77 7.51
C GLN A 125 6.11 -11.07 6.78
N TYR A 126 6.68 -10.97 5.57
CA TYR A 126 7.07 -12.11 4.74
C TYR A 126 8.58 -12.17 4.48
N ALA A 127 9.41 -11.48 5.27
CA ALA A 127 10.86 -11.49 5.15
C ALA A 127 11.51 -12.64 5.97
N LEU A 128 10.90 -13.83 5.98
CA LEU A 128 11.38 -15.00 6.73
C LEU A 128 12.25 -15.92 5.85
N LYS A 129 13.11 -16.74 6.48
CA LYS A 129 14.02 -17.68 5.78
C LYS A 129 13.25 -18.64 4.86
N GLU A 130 12.05 -19.01 5.24
CA GLU A 130 11.14 -19.87 4.50
C GLU A 130 10.77 -19.26 3.13
N PHE A 131 10.69 -17.93 3.01
CA PHE A 131 10.46 -17.25 1.73
C PHE A 131 11.73 -17.20 0.86
N ALA A 132 12.91 -17.44 1.44
CA ALA A 132 14.13 -17.61 0.67
C ALA A 132 14.21 -18.99 0.03
N GLN A 133 13.85 -20.02 0.81
CA GLN A 133 13.95 -21.43 0.45
C GLN A 133 12.75 -21.96 -0.32
N ASN A 134 11.62 -21.24 -0.29
CA ASN A 134 10.39 -21.66 -0.94
C ASN A 134 9.79 -20.57 -1.82
N VAL A 135 9.02 -21.02 -2.79
CA VAL A 135 8.05 -20.25 -3.55
C VAL A 135 6.67 -20.53 -2.97
N ILE A 136 5.95 -19.48 -2.60
CA ILE A 136 4.58 -19.58 -2.09
C ILE A 136 3.63 -19.06 -3.15
N LEU A 137 2.67 -19.90 -3.51
CA LEU A 137 1.63 -19.66 -4.49
C LEU A 137 0.28 -19.58 -3.78
N LEU A 138 -0.51 -18.55 -4.07
CA LEU A 138 -1.86 -18.38 -3.52
C LEU A 138 -2.89 -18.32 -4.65
N ASP A 139 -4.05 -18.93 -4.46
CA ASP A 139 -5.17 -18.72 -5.37
C ASP A 139 -5.87 -17.39 -5.07
N THR A 140 -5.81 -16.45 -6.01
CA THR A 140 -6.43 -15.12 -5.90
C THR A 140 -7.18 -14.75 -7.19
N GLY A 141 -7.72 -15.77 -7.89
CA GLY A 141 -8.25 -15.66 -9.25
C GLY A 141 -7.16 -15.90 -10.30
N HIS A 142 -6.03 -15.20 -10.16
CA HIS A 142 -4.75 -15.64 -10.73
C HIS A 142 -3.86 -16.23 -9.63
N VAL A 143 -2.86 -17.02 -10.01
CA VAL A 143 -1.90 -17.54 -9.03
C VAL A 143 -0.95 -16.43 -8.61
N LYS A 144 -1.03 -16.04 -7.34
CA LYS A 144 -0.17 -15.01 -6.77
C LYS A 144 1.13 -15.65 -6.27
N LEU A 145 2.24 -15.21 -6.86
CA LEU A 145 3.58 -15.55 -6.41
C LEU A 145 4.02 -14.56 -5.33
N MET A 146 4.28 -15.03 -4.11
CA MET A 146 4.56 -14.18 -2.94
C MET A 146 6.01 -13.66 -2.87
N THR A 147 6.55 -13.23 -4.00
CA THR A 147 7.84 -12.55 -4.13
C THR A 147 7.71 -11.30 -4.99
N SER A 148 8.56 -10.30 -4.77
CA SER A 148 8.53 -9.06 -5.54
C SER A 148 8.76 -9.31 -7.03
N TYR A 149 9.75 -10.12 -7.38
CA TYR A 149 10.04 -10.59 -8.73
C TYR A 149 10.88 -11.86 -8.63
N TYR A 150 10.90 -12.68 -9.69
CA TYR A 150 11.66 -13.93 -9.68
C TYR A 150 12.11 -14.29 -11.09
N PRO A 151 13.42 -14.50 -11.35
CA PRO A 151 13.92 -14.80 -12.68
C PRO A 151 13.19 -15.98 -13.31
N LEU A 152 12.65 -15.78 -14.51
CA LEU A 152 11.70 -16.72 -15.12
C LEU A 152 12.36 -18.08 -15.37
N GLU A 153 13.61 -18.09 -15.79
CA GLU A 153 14.42 -19.27 -16.02
C GLU A 153 14.62 -20.09 -14.75
N LYS A 154 14.77 -19.45 -13.59
CA LYS A 154 14.84 -20.14 -12.29
C LYS A 154 13.48 -20.66 -11.86
N LEU A 155 12.42 -19.87 -12.06
CA LEU A 155 11.06 -20.27 -11.70
C LEU A 155 10.64 -21.55 -12.43
N ARG A 156 11.04 -21.66 -13.70
CA ARG A 156 10.77 -22.82 -14.56
C ARG A 156 11.58 -24.08 -14.24
N LYS A 157 12.53 -24.02 -13.30
CA LYS A 157 13.18 -25.21 -12.75
C LYS A 157 12.34 -25.90 -11.68
N ILE A 158 11.35 -25.22 -11.11
CA ILE A 158 10.49 -25.77 -10.07
C ILE A 158 9.45 -26.67 -10.75
N ARG A 159 9.33 -27.90 -10.25
CA ARG A 159 8.38 -28.90 -10.77
C ARG A 159 6.95 -28.34 -10.78
N GLY A 160 6.30 -28.42 -11.93
CA GLY A 160 4.95 -27.91 -12.19
C GLY A 160 4.89 -26.46 -12.67
N LEU A 161 6.03 -25.75 -12.73
CA LEU A 161 6.13 -24.37 -13.21
C LEU A 161 6.97 -24.24 -14.49
N GLU A 162 7.29 -25.34 -15.17
CA GLU A 162 8.21 -25.40 -16.31
C GLU A 162 7.79 -24.49 -17.48
N ASN A 163 6.48 -24.31 -17.65
CA ASN A 163 5.89 -23.50 -18.72
C ASN A 163 5.34 -22.15 -18.25
N VAL A 164 5.53 -21.81 -16.97
CA VAL A 164 4.82 -20.71 -16.34
C VAL A 164 5.09 -19.38 -17.04
N LYS A 165 4.09 -18.50 -17.05
CA LYS A 165 4.20 -17.12 -17.55
C LYS A 165 3.74 -16.12 -16.50
N PHE A 166 4.47 -15.01 -16.40
CA PHE A 166 4.00 -13.84 -15.66
C PHE A 166 2.91 -13.11 -16.44
N ILE A 167 1.90 -12.64 -15.71
CA ILE A 167 0.85 -11.76 -16.24
C ILE A 167 0.86 -10.39 -15.56
N ASP A 168 1.44 -10.30 -14.37
CA ASP A 168 1.68 -9.02 -13.70
C ASP A 168 2.83 -9.13 -12.68
N PRO A 169 3.86 -8.28 -12.79
CA PRO A 169 4.21 -7.49 -13.97
C PRO A 169 4.49 -8.41 -15.18
N TYR A 170 4.26 -7.94 -16.42
CA TYR A 170 4.58 -8.75 -17.61
C TYR A 170 6.06 -9.14 -17.67
N SER A 171 6.95 -8.31 -17.16
CA SER A 171 8.36 -8.65 -16.94
C SER A 171 8.65 -8.96 -15.46
N GLY A 172 7.81 -9.77 -14.81
CA GLY A 172 7.98 -10.21 -13.41
C GLY A 172 9.27 -11.02 -13.16
N GLY A 173 9.99 -11.39 -14.21
CA GLY A 173 11.34 -11.94 -14.16
C GLY A 173 12.41 -10.97 -13.66
N LYS A 174 12.26 -9.66 -13.94
CA LYS A 174 13.32 -8.66 -13.73
C LYS A 174 13.04 -7.68 -12.61
N GLY A 175 11.78 -7.41 -12.29
CA GLY A 175 11.43 -6.39 -11.31
C GLY A 175 9.94 -6.19 -11.09
N ASN A 176 9.60 -5.25 -10.22
CA ASN A 176 8.22 -4.86 -9.89
C ASN A 176 8.12 -3.33 -9.71
N SER A 177 6.91 -2.81 -9.56
CA SER A 177 6.67 -1.40 -9.29
C SER A 177 7.35 -0.96 -8.00
N ILE A 178 7.97 0.23 -8.03
CA ILE A 178 8.47 0.90 -6.83
C ILE A 178 7.38 1.81 -6.25
N ARG A 179 7.11 1.63 -4.96
CA ARG A 179 6.13 2.35 -4.16
C ARG A 179 6.83 3.20 -3.10
N TYR A 180 6.08 4.05 -2.42
CA TYR A 180 6.49 4.95 -1.32
C TYR A 180 7.47 6.04 -1.75
N LEU A 181 7.27 6.61 -2.93
CA LEU A 181 8.12 7.70 -3.44
C LEU A 181 7.43 9.07 -3.41
N SER A 182 6.15 9.10 -3.04
CA SER A 182 5.33 10.31 -2.94
C SER A 182 4.29 10.09 -1.86
N ILE A 183 4.53 10.63 -0.67
CA ILE A 183 3.64 10.56 0.49
C ILE A 183 3.41 11.97 0.97
N ALA A 184 2.16 12.43 0.97
CA ALA A 184 1.83 13.75 1.43
C ALA A 184 2.06 13.85 2.95
N PRO A 185 2.69 14.93 3.45
CA PRO A 185 2.78 15.16 4.89
C PRO A 185 1.40 15.55 5.42
N VAL A 186 0.76 14.66 6.16
CA VAL A 186 -0.58 14.86 6.71
C VAL A 186 -0.59 14.93 8.23
N SER A 187 -1.58 15.61 8.80
CA SER A 187 -1.97 15.50 10.21
C SER A 187 -2.80 14.23 10.47
N VAL A 188 -3.11 13.97 11.75
CA VAL A 188 -3.86 12.76 12.18
C VAL A 188 -5.33 12.73 11.73
N ASP A 189 -5.85 13.84 11.24
CA ASP A 189 -7.15 13.95 10.57
C ASP A 189 -7.03 13.77 9.04
N LEU A 190 -5.84 13.40 8.55
CA LEU A 190 -5.48 13.17 7.15
C LEU A 190 -5.48 14.40 6.24
N LYS A 191 -5.55 15.60 6.81
CA LYS A 191 -5.36 16.85 6.06
C LYS A 191 -3.89 17.06 5.74
N VAL A 192 -3.57 17.53 4.52
CA VAL A 192 -2.20 17.88 4.13
C VAL A 192 -1.76 19.13 4.87
N ASN A 193 -0.57 19.06 5.46
CA ASN A 193 0.02 20.18 6.20
C ASN A 193 0.30 21.34 5.24
N GLY A 194 -0.19 22.54 5.60
CA GLY A 194 0.02 23.75 4.81
C GLY A 194 -0.98 23.96 3.65
N ILE A 195 -1.92 23.03 3.43
CA ILE A 195 -3.00 23.19 2.44
C ILE A 195 -4.36 23.14 3.15
N ASP A 196 -5.23 24.09 2.86
CA ASP A 196 -6.46 24.27 3.65
C ASP A 196 -7.51 23.19 3.39
N ASN A 197 -7.55 22.68 2.15
CA ASN A 197 -8.65 21.88 1.65
C ASN A 197 -8.21 20.61 0.89
N LEU A 198 -7.04 20.06 1.21
CA LEU A 198 -6.54 18.81 0.63
C LEU A 198 -6.38 17.74 1.70
N PHE A 199 -6.96 16.56 1.46
CA PHE A 199 -6.87 15.39 2.31
C PHE A 199 -6.28 14.21 1.54
N CYS A 200 -5.55 13.32 2.21
CA CYS A 200 -4.95 12.16 1.55
C CYS A 200 -5.36 10.84 2.20
N GLY A 201 -5.61 9.83 1.39
CA GLY A 201 -5.98 8.48 1.83
C GLY A 201 -5.07 7.40 1.27
N GLY A 202 -5.05 6.26 1.96
CA GLY A 202 -4.23 5.09 1.65
C GLY A 202 -2.75 5.40 1.64
N GLU A 203 -2.03 4.79 0.70
CA GLU A 203 -0.58 4.93 0.63
C GLU A 203 -0.11 6.38 0.40
N LYS A 204 -0.99 7.25 -0.10
CA LYS A 204 -0.65 8.67 -0.28
C LYS A 204 -0.49 9.40 1.07
N SER A 205 -1.16 8.96 2.13
CA SER A 205 -1.12 9.59 3.46
C SER A 205 -0.22 8.89 4.47
N GLY A 206 0.48 7.82 4.08
CA GLY A 206 1.44 7.17 4.96
C GLY A 206 2.02 5.89 4.38
N LEU A 207 2.98 5.30 5.10
CA LEU A 207 3.63 4.03 4.75
C LEU A 207 2.75 2.81 5.02
N PHE A 208 1.47 2.90 4.66
CA PHE A 208 0.46 1.88 4.88
C PHE A 208 0.53 0.76 3.84
N VAL A 209 0.26 -0.48 4.27
CA VAL A 209 0.26 -1.66 3.40
C VAL A 209 -1.01 -2.47 3.57
N GLY A 210 -1.94 -2.30 2.63
CA GLY A 210 -3.10 -3.18 2.52
C GLY A 210 -4.36 -2.43 2.10
N HIS A 211 -5.38 -3.20 1.73
CA HIS A 211 -6.66 -2.65 1.29
C HIS A 211 -7.43 -2.06 2.48
N THR A 212 -7.36 -2.70 3.64
CA THR A 212 -8.06 -2.25 4.85
C THR A 212 -7.56 -0.88 5.29
N GLU A 213 -6.26 -0.66 5.32
CA GLU A 213 -5.64 0.62 5.65
C GLU A 213 -6.04 1.70 4.64
N ALA A 214 -6.05 1.37 3.35
CA ALA A 214 -6.50 2.27 2.30
C ALA A 214 -7.97 2.67 2.44
N ILE A 215 -8.85 1.70 2.73
CA ILE A 215 -10.28 1.94 2.95
C ILE A 215 -10.48 2.80 4.20
N CYS A 216 -9.85 2.45 5.32
CA CYS A 216 -10.02 3.16 6.58
C CYS A 216 -9.57 4.62 6.49
N THR A 217 -8.38 4.87 5.93
CA THR A 217 -7.84 6.22 5.77
C THR A 217 -8.59 6.99 4.68
N GLY A 218 -8.90 6.38 3.55
CA GLY A 218 -9.69 7.02 2.49
C GLY A 218 -11.09 7.44 2.98
N SER A 219 -11.74 6.60 3.79
CA SER A 219 -13.05 6.92 4.37
C SER A 219 -12.97 8.12 5.32
N LEU A 220 -11.96 8.18 6.19
CA LEU A 220 -11.75 9.32 7.08
C LEU A 220 -11.40 10.60 6.31
N ALA A 221 -10.51 10.50 5.31
CA ALA A 221 -10.12 11.63 4.46
C ALA A 221 -11.33 12.22 3.71
N GLY A 222 -12.17 11.36 3.11
CA GLY A 222 -13.41 11.78 2.46
C GLY A 222 -14.41 12.42 3.43
N HIS A 223 -14.61 11.81 4.60
CA HIS A 223 -15.46 12.38 5.64
C HIS A 223 -14.97 13.76 6.08
N ASN A 224 -13.67 13.93 6.29
CA ASN A 224 -13.07 15.19 6.71
C ASN A 224 -13.04 16.25 5.61
N ALA A 225 -12.91 15.86 4.34
CA ALA A 225 -13.05 16.78 3.21
C ALA A 225 -14.45 17.40 3.16
N VAL A 226 -15.50 16.59 3.34
CA VAL A 226 -16.88 17.11 3.39
C VAL A 226 -17.09 18.02 4.61
N ARG A 227 -16.59 17.62 5.80
CA ARG A 227 -16.64 18.48 6.99
C ARG A 227 -15.94 19.82 6.76
N CYS A 228 -14.76 19.80 6.15
CA CYS A 228 -13.99 20.99 5.81
C CYS A 228 -14.76 21.90 4.84
N ALA A 229 -15.36 21.35 3.78
CA ALA A 229 -16.20 22.11 2.85
C ALA A 229 -17.41 22.76 3.54
N LEU A 230 -17.97 22.11 4.56
CA LEU A 230 -19.08 22.62 5.37
C LEU A 230 -18.64 23.53 6.53
N ASN A 231 -17.35 23.87 6.66
CA ASN A 231 -16.78 24.61 7.78
C ASN A 231 -17.03 23.95 9.16
N ILE A 232 -17.14 22.62 9.18
CA ILE A 232 -17.27 21.79 10.38
C ILE A 232 -15.85 21.31 10.77
N PRO A 233 -15.48 21.33 12.07
CA PRO A 233 -14.19 20.79 12.52
C PRO A 233 -13.97 19.35 12.07
N THR A 234 -12.75 19.04 11.59
CA THR A 234 -12.37 17.69 11.14
C THR A 234 -12.44 16.68 12.29
N LEU A 235 -12.69 15.41 11.95
CA LEU A 235 -12.73 14.30 12.87
C LEU A 235 -11.32 13.68 12.99
N THR A 236 -10.83 13.56 14.22
CA THR A 236 -9.68 12.70 14.53
C THR A 236 -10.17 11.45 15.25
N LEU A 237 -9.79 10.27 14.78
CA LEU A 237 -10.14 9.02 15.43
C LEU A 237 -9.22 8.79 16.64
N PRO A 238 -9.76 8.46 17.83
CA PRO A 238 -8.95 8.32 19.03
C PRO A 238 -8.08 7.06 18.98
N THR A 239 -6.92 7.11 19.65
CA THR A 239 -5.90 6.05 19.65
C THR A 239 -6.29 4.79 20.43
N ASN A 240 -7.46 4.79 21.08
CA ASN A 240 -8.11 3.59 21.60
C ASN A 240 -8.98 2.88 20.53
N THR A 241 -8.92 3.31 19.27
CA THR A 241 -9.43 2.58 18.10
C THR A 241 -8.26 2.13 17.23
N ALA A 242 -8.38 0.98 16.57
CA ALA A 242 -7.32 0.47 15.69
C ALA A 242 -6.97 1.45 14.56
N ILE A 243 -7.99 2.10 13.97
CA ILE A 243 -7.80 3.08 12.88
C ILE A 243 -7.15 4.36 13.41
N GLY A 244 -7.61 4.88 14.55
CA GLY A 244 -6.99 6.07 15.15
C GLY A 244 -5.54 5.84 15.56
N ASP A 245 -5.23 4.67 16.14
CA ASP A 245 -3.85 4.34 16.53
C ASP A 245 -2.94 4.14 15.31
N ILE A 246 -3.38 3.48 14.24
CA ILE A 246 -2.50 3.29 13.06
C ILE A 246 -2.17 4.61 12.38
N ILE A 247 -3.15 5.52 12.29
CA ILE A 247 -2.93 6.85 11.69
C ILE A 247 -1.97 7.64 12.57
N SER A 248 -2.25 7.76 13.87
CA SER A 248 -1.38 8.48 14.80
C SER A 248 0.04 7.89 14.83
N TYR A 249 0.17 6.56 14.83
CA TYR A 249 1.45 5.89 14.86
C TYR A 249 2.24 6.09 13.57
N ALA A 250 1.64 5.84 12.40
CA ALA A 250 2.32 6.00 11.12
C ALA A 250 2.72 7.45 10.84
N THR A 251 1.83 8.42 11.13
CA THR A 251 2.10 9.86 10.96
C THR A 251 3.25 10.31 11.86
N SER A 252 3.36 9.84 13.10
CA SER A 252 4.49 10.21 13.96
C SER A 252 5.81 9.58 13.49
N LYS A 253 5.77 8.33 13.03
CA LYS A 253 6.97 7.59 12.64
C LYS A 253 7.59 8.04 11.32
N ILE A 254 6.82 8.56 10.36
CA ILE A 254 7.37 8.98 9.06
C ILE A 254 8.43 10.10 9.19
N HIS A 255 8.44 10.82 10.30
CA HIS A 255 9.44 11.85 10.60
C HIS A 255 10.77 11.30 11.12
N THR A 256 10.85 10.02 11.49
CA THR A 256 12.09 9.38 11.94
C THR A 256 12.75 8.54 10.84
N LYS A 257 14.06 8.35 10.93
CA LYS A 257 14.81 7.53 9.98
C LYS A 257 14.39 6.06 10.03
N GLU A 258 14.16 5.50 11.23
CA GLU A 258 13.67 4.13 11.36
C GLU A 258 12.24 3.98 10.82
N GLY A 259 11.37 4.96 11.10
CA GLY A 259 9.97 4.89 10.68
C GLY A 259 9.80 4.91 9.16
N ARG A 260 10.64 5.67 8.43
CA ARG A 260 10.65 5.64 6.96
C ARG A 260 11.02 4.28 6.37
N LYS A 261 11.75 3.46 7.12
CA LYS A 261 12.15 2.10 6.71
C LYS A 261 11.09 1.05 7.03
N ASN A 262 10.02 1.41 7.75
CA ASN A 262 8.98 0.50 8.18
C ASN A 262 7.70 0.64 7.33
N ARG A 263 6.80 -0.32 7.46
CA ARG A 263 5.52 -0.43 6.77
C ARG A 263 4.44 -0.81 7.77
N TYR A 264 3.36 -0.02 7.80
CA TYR A 264 2.32 -0.13 8.82
C TYR A 264 1.11 -0.87 8.27
N THR A 265 0.69 -1.93 8.96
CA THR A 265 -0.46 -2.73 8.57
C THR A 265 -1.13 -3.40 9.77
N PHE A 266 -2.44 -3.60 9.68
CA PHE A 266 -3.23 -4.40 10.59
C PHE A 266 -2.93 -5.90 10.49
N ALA A 267 -2.29 -6.36 9.41
CA ALA A 267 -2.13 -7.78 9.09
C ALA A 267 -0.79 -8.40 9.57
N GLY A 268 0.11 -7.64 10.19
CA GLY A 268 1.37 -8.18 10.68
C GLY A 268 2.41 -7.11 11.05
N ALA A 269 3.64 -7.58 11.25
CA ALA A 269 4.82 -6.76 11.57
C ALA A 269 4.63 -5.89 12.84
N GLU A 270 5.34 -4.76 12.91
CA GLU A 270 5.43 -3.91 14.09
C GLU A 270 4.07 -3.41 14.59
N PHE A 271 3.20 -2.94 13.69
CA PHE A 271 1.92 -2.35 14.09
C PHE A 271 0.94 -3.40 14.62
N PHE A 272 0.91 -4.60 14.04
CA PHE A 272 0.06 -5.68 14.55
C PHE A 272 0.45 -6.12 15.96
N ASN A 273 1.75 -6.19 16.25
CA ASN A 273 2.22 -6.49 17.61
C ASN A 273 1.81 -5.39 18.59
N ARG A 274 1.97 -4.13 18.19
CA ARG A 274 1.47 -2.98 18.96
C ARG A 274 -0.04 -3.06 19.23
N MET A 275 -0.85 -3.46 18.24
CA MET A 275 -2.29 -3.63 18.45
C MET A 275 -2.60 -4.67 19.52
N LYS A 276 -1.86 -5.79 19.55
CA LYS A 276 -2.02 -6.82 20.58
C LYS A 276 -1.63 -6.29 21.95
N GLU A 277 -0.46 -5.65 22.06
CA GLU A 277 0.04 -5.04 23.31
C GLU A 277 -0.94 -4.02 23.89
N LYS A 278 -1.62 -3.26 23.02
CA LYS A 278 -2.63 -2.27 23.40
C LYS A 278 -4.04 -2.82 23.63
N GLY A 279 -4.26 -4.13 23.44
CA GLY A 279 -5.61 -4.73 23.52
C GLY A 279 -6.58 -4.23 22.44
N LEU A 280 -6.06 -3.79 21.28
CA LEU A 280 -6.86 -3.32 20.15
C LEU A 280 -7.21 -4.45 19.17
N TYR A 281 -6.42 -5.53 19.15
CA TYR A 281 -6.72 -6.71 18.35
C TYR A 281 -7.73 -7.60 19.08
N SER A 282 -8.90 -7.78 18.48
CA SER A 282 -9.91 -8.75 18.91
C SER A 282 -10.62 -9.32 17.69
N ILE A 283 -11.14 -10.54 17.83
CA ILE A 283 -12.04 -11.18 16.86
C ILE A 283 -13.49 -11.23 17.37
N ASP A 284 -13.71 -10.80 18.62
CA ASP A 284 -15.04 -10.68 19.22
C ASP A 284 -15.73 -9.41 18.70
N ARG A 285 -16.86 -9.61 18.02
CA ARG A 285 -17.62 -8.52 17.42
C ARG A 285 -18.23 -7.60 18.46
N GLU A 286 -18.70 -8.14 19.59
CA GLU A 286 -19.31 -7.33 20.66
C GLU A 286 -18.26 -6.47 21.35
N GLU A 287 -17.08 -7.03 21.63
CA GLU A 287 -15.96 -6.27 22.20
C GLU A 287 -15.55 -5.10 21.28
N ILE A 288 -15.42 -5.37 19.97
CA ILE A 288 -15.09 -4.34 18.98
C ILE A 288 -16.17 -3.26 18.94
N GLN A 289 -17.45 -3.64 18.89
CA GLN A 289 -18.57 -2.70 18.87
C GLN A 289 -18.62 -1.85 20.14
N ASN A 290 -18.47 -2.47 21.31
CA ASN A 290 -18.46 -1.78 22.60
C ASN A 290 -17.29 -0.78 22.69
N ARG A 291 -16.11 -1.13 22.17
CA ARG A 291 -14.97 -0.21 22.08
C ARG A 291 -15.33 1.06 21.31
N ILE A 292 -15.95 0.93 20.13
CA ILE A 292 -16.38 2.07 19.31
C ILE A 292 -17.56 2.83 19.93
N LYS A 293 -18.46 2.15 20.64
CA LYS A 293 -19.57 2.78 21.37
C LYS A 293 -19.04 3.68 22.48
N ASN A 294 -18.04 3.22 23.23
CA ASN A 294 -17.43 3.95 24.33
C ASN A 294 -16.68 5.21 23.88
N THR A 295 -16.31 5.34 22.60
CA THR A 295 -15.74 6.59 22.07
C THR A 295 -16.80 7.60 21.59
N GLY A 296 -18.10 7.24 21.62
CA GLY A 296 -19.17 8.07 21.06
C GLY A 296 -19.20 8.14 19.53
N LEU A 297 -18.38 7.33 18.84
CA LEU A 297 -18.21 7.35 17.38
C LEU A 297 -19.01 6.27 16.64
N SER A 298 -19.93 5.59 17.33
CA SER A 298 -20.83 4.64 16.69
C SER A 298 -21.56 5.29 15.50
N ASN A 299 -21.47 4.63 14.34
CA ASN A 299 -22.06 5.07 13.08
C ASN A 299 -21.62 6.47 12.63
N ILE A 300 -20.47 7.00 13.07
CA ILE A 300 -20.05 8.38 12.79
C ILE A 300 -20.03 8.71 11.29
N PHE A 301 -19.58 7.78 10.45
CA PHE A 301 -19.54 7.97 9.00
C PHE A 301 -20.91 7.91 8.31
N ASN A 302 -21.94 7.38 9.00
CA ASN A 302 -23.32 7.32 8.52
C ASN A 302 -24.17 8.49 9.01
N LYS A 303 -23.63 9.35 9.90
CA LYS A 303 -24.35 10.52 10.38
C LYS A 303 -24.39 11.60 9.30
N LYS A 304 -25.61 12.06 8.99
CA LYS A 304 -25.84 13.21 8.12
C LYS A 304 -25.23 14.46 8.76
N LEU A 305 -24.39 15.18 8.01
CA LEU A 305 -23.69 16.39 8.50
C LEU A 305 -24.53 17.67 8.32
N VAL A 306 -25.40 17.67 7.30
CA VAL A 306 -26.41 18.69 6.97
C VAL A 306 -27.64 17.98 6.44
#